data_AF-A0A1H0FFP2-F1
#
_entry.id   AF-A0A1H0FFP2-F1
#
_cell.length_a   1.000
_cell.length_b   1.000
_cell.length_c   1.000
_cell.angle_alpha   90.00
_cell.angle_beta   90.00
_cell.angle_gamma   90.00
#
_symmetry.space_group_name_H-M   'P 1'
#
loop_
_entity.id
_entity.type
_entity.pdbx_description
1 polymer ?
#
loop_
_entity_poly.entity_id
_entity_poly.type
_entity_poly.pdbx_seq_one_letter_code
_entity_poly.pdbx_strand_id
1 'polypeptide(L)'
;MNYVIKDFLKTRLHLETSEEKSNVLNLKKNSSEFLGFSVRAVRKGKTRMGYVAQSNMTKKAKSNAFIKIKEAIKAIQKKPCIETVWHYNTVVMGIQNYYSAATQITNNLSKLTSYLGKTLYNRLKNLRTEAKFSDMTTTLQKRYKGYEPRFYKIREMVFVPIYAQRHKTNLCFSQDICNYTANGRAKIHKTLKAINKNVLSYVMKNFIPNRTIEYNDNRISRFIAQYGRCAVSGIELGFNDWHCHHKNPYHLSKDDSYSNLIVLHEGVHRLVHLKDIDKIKSLLNALQLNNKQKEKLNELRKQCKNDTI
;
A
#
# COMPACT_ATOMS: atom_id res chain seq x y z
N MET A 1 -21.59 11.70 32.08
CA MET A 1 -20.32 11.31 31.43
C MET A 1 -19.71 12.40 30.53
N ASN A 2 -20.51 13.26 29.89
CA ASN A 2 -20.00 14.30 28.99
C ASN A 2 -19.41 15.55 29.71
N TYR A 3 -19.88 15.89 30.91
CA TYR A 3 -19.47 17.11 31.63
C TYR A 3 -17.97 17.21 31.94
N VAL A 4 -17.33 16.12 32.38
CA VAL A 4 -15.90 16.13 32.72
C VAL A 4 -15.02 16.35 31.48
N ILE A 5 -15.37 15.73 30.35
CA ILE A 5 -14.64 15.92 29.10
C ILE A 5 -14.90 17.32 28.54
N LYS A 6 -16.16 17.79 28.57
CA LYS A 6 -16.52 19.16 28.15
C LYS A 6 -15.75 20.21 28.95
N ASP A 7 -15.71 20.08 30.27
CA ASP A 7 -14.98 20.98 31.16
C ASP A 7 -13.47 20.93 30.89
N PHE A 8 -12.87 19.73 30.80
CA PHE A 8 -11.45 19.63 30.46
C PHE A 8 -11.11 20.30 29.12
N LEU A 9 -11.89 20.03 28.06
CA LEU A 9 -11.68 20.64 26.74
C LEU A 9 -11.82 22.17 26.80
N LYS A 10 -12.80 22.69 27.52
CA LYS A 10 -13.04 24.13 27.65
C LYS A 10 -11.97 24.82 28.49
N THR A 11 -11.66 24.26 29.66
CA THR A 11 -10.80 24.90 30.67
C THR A 11 -9.32 24.74 30.35
N ARG A 12 -8.90 23.59 29.80
CA ARG A 12 -7.47 23.32 29.51
C ARG A 12 -7.08 23.58 28.06
N LEU A 13 -7.98 23.33 27.11
CA LEU A 13 -7.68 23.45 25.68
C LEU A 13 -8.41 24.62 25.00
N HIS A 14 -9.30 25.32 25.72
CA HIS A 14 -10.13 26.39 25.16
C HIS A 14 -10.95 25.95 23.93
N LEU A 15 -11.44 24.71 23.96
CA LEU A 15 -12.25 24.11 22.90
C LEU A 15 -13.67 23.82 23.38
N GLU A 16 -14.65 24.17 22.54
CA GLU A 16 -16.06 23.84 22.78
C GLU A 16 -16.47 22.56 22.03
N THR A 17 -17.35 21.77 22.66
CA THR A 17 -17.89 20.56 22.04
C THR A 17 -19.13 20.87 21.22
N SER A 18 -19.21 20.33 20.00
CA SER A 18 -20.42 20.39 19.18
C SER A 18 -21.49 19.43 19.72
N GLU A 19 -22.66 19.96 20.05
CA GLU A 19 -23.81 19.17 20.53
C GLU A 19 -24.41 18.29 19.41
N GLU A 20 -24.41 18.79 18.18
CA GLU A 20 -24.85 18.04 16.99
C GLU A 20 -24.00 16.78 16.77
N LYS A 21 -22.69 16.88 16.96
CA LYS A 21 -21.74 15.79 16.68
C LYS A 21 -21.56 14.84 17.85
N SER A 22 -21.93 15.24 19.06
CA SER A 22 -21.62 14.53 20.31
C SER A 22 -22.88 13.92 20.92
N ASN A 23 -23.22 12.69 20.55
CA ASN A 23 -24.40 12.00 21.08
C ASN A 23 -24.06 10.62 21.67
N VAL A 24 -24.88 10.19 22.64
CA VAL A 24 -24.85 8.83 23.18
C VAL A 24 -25.78 7.96 22.35
N LEU A 25 -25.24 6.90 21.75
CA LEU A 25 -25.96 6.06 20.81
C LEU A 25 -26.13 4.64 21.36
N ASN A 26 -27.34 4.09 21.26
CA ASN A 26 -27.57 2.67 21.52
C ASN A 26 -27.16 1.83 20.29
N LEU A 27 -26.01 1.15 20.36
CA LEU A 27 -25.46 0.34 19.27
C LEU A 27 -26.32 -0.85 18.84
N LYS A 28 -27.31 -1.26 19.64
CA LYS A 28 -28.28 -2.31 19.26
C LYS A 28 -29.34 -1.79 18.29
N LYS A 29 -29.62 -0.47 18.31
CA LYS A 29 -30.62 0.19 17.46
C LYS A 29 -29.97 0.97 16.31
N ASN A 30 -28.89 1.69 16.62
CA ASN A 30 -28.20 2.58 15.69
C ASN A 30 -26.75 2.14 15.46
N SER A 31 -26.15 2.55 14.34
CA SER A 31 -24.71 2.37 14.11
C SER A 31 -23.93 3.62 14.52
N SER A 32 -22.77 3.42 15.14
CA SER A 32 -21.76 4.48 15.29
C SER A 32 -20.87 4.55 14.05
N GLU A 33 -20.55 5.75 13.58
CA GLU A 33 -19.66 5.97 12.45
C GLU A 33 -18.35 6.62 12.89
N PHE A 34 -17.22 6.05 12.48
CA PHE A 34 -15.90 6.59 12.77
C PHE A 34 -14.91 6.24 11.67
N LEU A 35 -14.15 7.22 11.18
CA LEU A 35 -13.12 7.06 10.12
C LEU A 35 -13.58 6.28 8.87
N GLY A 36 -14.86 6.39 8.50
CA GLY A 36 -15.44 5.70 7.34
C GLY A 36 -15.93 4.28 7.62
N PHE A 37 -15.83 3.81 8.87
CA PHE A 37 -16.45 2.58 9.34
C PHE A 37 -17.78 2.87 10.06
N SER A 38 -18.76 1.99 9.86
CA SER A 38 -20.02 1.97 10.60
C SER A 38 -20.07 0.69 11.42
N VAL A 39 -20.25 0.80 12.75
CA VAL A 39 -20.24 -0.32 13.70
C VAL A 39 -21.54 -0.37 14.48
N ARG A 40 -22.11 -1.58 14.61
CA ARG A 40 -23.32 -1.83 15.42
C ARG A 40 -23.27 -3.20 16.09
N ALA A 41 -24.06 -3.39 17.13
CA ALA A 41 -24.25 -4.68 17.79
C ALA A 41 -25.36 -5.47 17.07
N VAL A 42 -25.06 -6.68 16.63
CA VAL A 42 -26.02 -7.56 15.94
C VAL A 42 -26.17 -8.85 16.72
N ARG A 43 -27.42 -9.33 16.88
CA ARG A 43 -27.69 -10.60 17.55
C ARG A 43 -27.00 -11.75 16.79
N LYS A 44 -26.29 -12.61 17.50
CA LYS A 44 -25.70 -13.84 16.97
C LYS A 44 -25.82 -14.94 18.03
N GLY A 45 -26.78 -15.85 17.82
CA GLY A 45 -27.31 -16.75 18.85
C GLY A 45 -26.25 -17.54 19.62
N LYS A 46 -25.39 -18.28 18.93
CA LYS A 46 -24.38 -19.17 19.55
C LYS A 46 -23.21 -18.46 20.27
N THR A 47 -23.31 -17.15 20.54
CA THR A 47 -22.24 -16.40 21.22
C THR A 47 -22.57 -16.19 22.69
N ARG A 48 -21.56 -16.17 23.56
CA ARG A 48 -21.71 -16.04 25.03
C ARG A 48 -22.66 -14.91 25.47
N MET A 49 -22.59 -13.77 24.79
CA MET A 49 -23.40 -12.57 25.11
C MET A 49 -24.56 -12.36 24.13
N GLY A 50 -24.79 -13.28 23.19
CA GLY A 50 -25.85 -13.19 22.18
C GLY A 50 -25.68 -12.09 21.13
N TYR A 51 -24.62 -11.28 21.18
CA TYR A 51 -24.34 -10.17 20.27
C TYR A 51 -22.90 -10.18 19.78
N VAL A 52 -22.68 -9.70 18.57
CA VAL A 52 -21.36 -9.43 17.98
C VAL A 52 -21.29 -8.04 17.38
N ALA A 53 -20.09 -7.47 17.34
CA ALA A 53 -19.83 -6.26 16.58
C ALA A 53 -19.85 -6.56 15.08
N GLN A 54 -20.74 -5.92 14.34
CA GLN A 54 -20.74 -5.93 12.89
C GLN A 54 -20.28 -4.57 12.38
N SER A 55 -19.30 -4.58 11.47
CA SER A 55 -18.74 -3.37 10.88
C SER A 55 -18.90 -3.37 9.35
N ASN A 56 -19.19 -2.18 8.82
CA ASN A 56 -19.43 -1.89 7.41
C ASN A 56 -18.65 -0.65 6.98
N MET A 57 -18.58 -0.38 5.68
CA MET A 57 -18.25 0.95 5.19
C MET A 57 -19.45 1.89 5.39
N THR A 58 -19.23 3.13 5.80
CA THR A 58 -20.29 4.14 5.88
C THR A 58 -20.86 4.46 4.49
N LYS A 59 -22.05 5.09 4.45
CA LYS A 59 -22.65 5.53 3.18
C LYS A 59 -21.71 6.47 2.42
N LYS A 60 -21.11 7.44 3.13
CA LYS A 60 -20.12 8.38 2.59
C LYS A 60 -18.89 7.67 2.05
N ALA A 61 -18.35 6.70 2.80
CA ALA A 61 -17.21 5.90 2.36
C ALA A 61 -17.50 5.11 1.07
N LYS A 62 -18.67 4.48 0.97
CA LYS A 62 -19.12 3.77 -0.25
C LYS A 62 -19.25 4.70 -1.45
N SER A 63 -19.84 5.88 -1.26
CA SER A 63 -19.98 6.89 -2.32
C SER A 63 -18.62 7.36 -2.81
N ASN A 64 -17.70 7.67 -1.90
CA ASN A 64 -16.33 8.07 -2.25
C ASN A 64 -15.57 6.96 -2.99
N ALA A 65 -15.71 5.70 -2.55
CA ALA A 65 -15.13 4.56 -3.24
C ALA A 65 -15.71 4.39 -4.67
N PHE A 66 -17.02 4.55 -4.82
CA PHE A 66 -17.69 4.52 -6.12
C PHE A 66 -17.13 5.58 -7.07
N ILE A 67 -17.05 6.83 -6.62
CA ILE A 67 -16.55 7.95 -7.43
C ILE A 67 -15.10 7.69 -7.85
N LYS A 68 -14.22 7.31 -6.91
CA LYS A 68 -12.81 7.05 -7.21
C LYS A 68 -12.62 5.95 -8.25
N ILE A 69 -13.33 4.83 -8.11
CA ILE A 69 -13.21 3.71 -9.06
C ILE A 69 -13.82 4.11 -10.42
N LYS A 70 -14.96 4.84 -10.42
CA LYS A 70 -15.58 5.34 -11.65
C LYS A 70 -14.66 6.28 -12.43
N GLU A 71 -13.97 7.19 -11.75
CA GLU A 71 -13.00 8.09 -12.40
C GLU A 71 -11.79 7.31 -12.94
N ALA A 72 -11.30 6.29 -12.23
CA ALA A 72 -10.26 5.41 -12.74
C ALA A 72 -10.69 4.66 -14.02
N ILE A 73 -11.95 4.17 -14.08
CA ILE A 73 -12.51 3.54 -15.29
C ILE A 73 -12.56 4.55 -16.45
N LYS A 74 -12.97 5.79 -16.20
CA LYS A 74 -12.98 6.85 -17.23
C LYS A 74 -11.58 7.19 -17.72
N ALA A 75 -10.59 7.21 -16.83
CA ALA A 75 -9.19 7.45 -17.19
C ALA A 75 -8.67 6.38 -18.16
N ILE A 76 -9.02 5.10 -17.92
CA ILE A 76 -8.71 4.00 -18.83
C ILE A 76 -9.37 4.20 -20.19
N GLN A 77 -10.66 4.58 -20.22
CA GLN A 77 -11.35 4.84 -21.48
C GLN A 77 -10.67 5.93 -22.31
N LYS A 78 -10.17 6.99 -21.66
CA LYS A 78 -9.45 8.09 -22.33
C LYS A 78 -8.08 7.66 -22.87
N LYS A 79 -7.35 6.81 -22.13
CA LYS A 79 -6.01 6.33 -22.49
C LYS A 79 -5.90 4.84 -22.13
N PRO A 80 -6.27 3.91 -23.04
CA PRO A 80 -6.24 2.47 -22.77
C PRO A 80 -4.79 1.93 -22.84
N CYS A 81 -4.07 2.07 -21.73
CA CYS A 81 -2.69 1.59 -21.58
C CYS A 81 -2.47 0.92 -20.23
N ILE A 82 -1.32 0.25 -20.08
CA ILE A 82 -0.95 -0.49 -18.86
C ILE A 82 -0.97 0.42 -17.63
N GLU A 83 -0.49 1.66 -17.78
CA GLU A 83 -0.42 2.66 -16.71
C GLU A 83 -1.80 3.03 -16.12
N THR A 84 -2.83 3.21 -16.97
CA THR A 84 -4.18 3.57 -16.49
C THR A 84 -4.88 2.37 -15.83
N VAL A 85 -4.64 1.16 -16.31
CA VAL A 85 -5.12 -0.08 -15.67
C VAL A 85 -4.41 -0.30 -14.35
N TRP A 86 -3.10 -0.05 -14.29
CA TRP A 86 -2.31 -0.08 -13.06
C TRP A 86 -2.87 0.90 -12.04
N HIS A 87 -3.15 2.15 -12.43
CA HIS A 87 -3.76 3.15 -11.57
C HIS A 87 -5.12 2.70 -11.02
N TYR A 88 -6.00 2.14 -11.87
CA TYR A 88 -7.27 1.54 -11.43
C TYR A 88 -7.04 0.43 -10.39
N ASN A 89 -6.10 -0.48 -10.66
CA ASN A 89 -5.78 -1.58 -9.75
C ASN A 89 -5.28 -1.06 -8.40
N THR A 90 -4.42 -0.04 -8.39
CA THR A 90 -3.96 0.62 -7.16
C THR A 90 -5.10 1.26 -6.37
N VAL A 91 -6.04 1.95 -7.05
CA VAL A 91 -7.22 2.56 -6.41
C VAL A 91 -8.08 1.48 -5.75
N VAL A 92 -8.39 0.39 -6.46
CA VAL A 92 -9.21 -0.70 -5.93
C VAL A 92 -8.51 -1.39 -4.76
N MET A 93 -7.24 -1.77 -4.90
CA MET A 93 -6.47 -2.41 -3.84
C MET A 93 -6.32 -1.52 -2.60
N GLY A 94 -6.20 -0.20 -2.77
CA GLY A 94 -6.16 0.76 -1.67
C GLY A 94 -7.47 0.77 -0.87
N ILE A 95 -8.62 0.77 -1.55
CA ILE A 95 -9.95 0.68 -0.90
C ILE A 95 -10.10 -0.66 -0.17
N GLN A 96 -9.73 -1.75 -0.83
CA GLN A 96 -9.75 -3.10 -0.25
C GLN A 96 -8.90 -3.17 1.04
N ASN A 97 -7.66 -2.69 0.98
CA ASN A 97 -6.73 -2.71 2.10
C ASN A 97 -7.24 -1.86 3.28
N TYR A 98 -7.69 -0.63 3.02
CA TYR A 98 -8.12 0.26 4.10
C TYR A 98 -9.34 -0.30 4.84
N TYR A 99 -10.33 -0.80 4.10
CA TYR A 99 -11.57 -1.30 4.69
C TYR A 99 -11.55 -2.80 5.01
N SER A 100 -10.40 -3.49 4.90
CA SER A 100 -10.29 -4.92 5.21
C SER A 100 -10.72 -5.27 6.63
N ALA A 101 -10.64 -4.31 7.55
CA ALA A 101 -11.07 -4.45 8.94
C ALA A 101 -12.60 -4.51 9.12
N ALA A 102 -13.39 -4.15 8.10
CA ALA A 102 -14.84 -4.23 8.20
C ALA A 102 -15.30 -5.70 8.07
N THR A 103 -16.07 -6.19 9.04
CA THR A 103 -16.50 -7.61 9.08
C THR A 103 -17.41 -7.99 7.92
N GLN A 104 -18.04 -7.00 7.27
CA GLN A 104 -18.89 -7.18 6.10
C GLN A 104 -18.22 -6.71 4.80
N ILE A 105 -16.90 -6.48 4.78
CA ILE A 105 -16.23 -5.81 3.65
C ILE A 105 -16.55 -6.43 2.29
N THR A 106 -16.56 -7.76 2.17
CA THR A 106 -16.93 -8.47 0.94
C THR A 106 -18.30 -8.01 0.45
N ASN A 107 -19.33 -8.04 1.30
CA ASN A 107 -20.69 -7.65 0.94
C ASN A 107 -20.78 -6.16 0.56
N ASN A 108 -20.03 -5.30 1.24
CA ASN A 108 -19.97 -3.88 0.95
C ASN A 108 -19.40 -3.63 -0.46
N LEU A 109 -18.32 -4.32 -0.82
CA LEU A 109 -17.67 -4.18 -2.12
C LEU A 109 -18.39 -4.97 -3.22
N SER A 110 -19.10 -6.06 -2.92
CA SER A 110 -19.96 -6.77 -3.88
C SER A 110 -21.09 -5.85 -4.36
N LYS A 111 -21.77 -5.17 -3.44
CA LYS A 111 -22.80 -4.17 -3.79
C LYS A 111 -22.22 -3.04 -4.65
N LEU A 112 -21.02 -2.57 -4.30
CA LEU A 112 -20.30 -1.56 -5.08
C LEU A 112 -19.96 -2.05 -6.49
N THR A 113 -19.53 -3.31 -6.61
CA THR A 113 -19.21 -3.97 -7.89
C THR A 113 -20.44 -4.02 -8.79
N SER A 114 -21.62 -4.37 -8.26
CA SER A 114 -22.86 -4.39 -9.04
C SER A 114 -23.19 -3.03 -9.66
N TYR A 115 -23.00 -1.93 -8.92
CA TYR A 115 -23.24 -0.57 -9.44
C TYR A 115 -22.20 -0.17 -10.49
N LEU A 116 -20.95 -0.54 -10.32
CA LEU A 116 -19.86 -0.23 -11.25
C LEU A 116 -19.84 -1.16 -12.47
N GLY A 117 -20.46 -2.33 -12.40
CA GLY A 117 -20.45 -3.34 -13.46
C GLY A 117 -20.93 -2.81 -14.81
N LYS A 118 -22.07 -2.11 -14.84
CA LYS A 118 -22.58 -1.46 -16.06
C LYS A 118 -21.62 -0.40 -16.61
N THR A 119 -21.00 0.38 -15.71
CA THR A 119 -20.05 1.43 -16.12
C THR A 119 -18.79 0.82 -16.72
N LEU A 120 -18.25 -0.22 -16.08
CA LEU A 120 -17.06 -0.93 -16.54
C LEU A 120 -17.32 -1.61 -17.89
N TYR A 121 -18.44 -2.33 -18.01
CA TYR A 121 -18.84 -2.98 -19.26
C TYR A 121 -19.04 -1.97 -20.40
N ASN A 122 -19.93 -0.99 -20.24
CA ASN A 122 -20.28 -0.07 -21.33
C ASN A 122 -19.08 0.75 -21.82
N ARG A 123 -18.17 1.14 -20.92
CA ARG A 123 -17.02 1.99 -21.28
C ARG A 123 -15.85 1.19 -21.84
N LEU A 124 -15.65 -0.05 -21.40
CA LEU A 124 -14.43 -0.80 -21.69
C LEU A 124 -14.67 -2.07 -22.53
N LYS A 125 -15.91 -2.45 -22.85
CA LYS A 125 -16.22 -3.70 -23.57
C LYS A 125 -15.46 -3.88 -24.89
N ASN A 126 -15.25 -2.79 -25.63
CA ASN A 126 -14.55 -2.82 -26.92
C ASN A 126 -13.03 -2.64 -26.78
N LEU A 127 -12.54 -2.35 -25.57
CA LEU A 127 -11.12 -2.06 -25.30
C LEU A 127 -10.43 -3.22 -24.57
N ARG A 128 -11.19 -4.06 -23.87
CA ARG A 128 -10.70 -5.16 -23.04
C ARG A 128 -10.81 -6.50 -23.75
N THR A 129 -9.93 -7.43 -23.38
CA THR A 129 -10.01 -8.84 -23.77
C THR A 129 -10.27 -9.71 -22.54
N GLU A 130 -10.76 -10.92 -22.75
CA GLU A 130 -10.87 -11.93 -21.69
C GLU A 130 -9.46 -12.28 -21.17
N ALA A 131 -9.36 -12.53 -19.88
CA ALA A 131 -8.12 -12.92 -19.21
C ALA A 131 -8.35 -14.16 -18.35
N LYS A 132 -7.25 -14.82 -17.97
CA LYS A 132 -7.27 -15.93 -17.02
C LYS A 132 -6.64 -15.50 -15.69
N PHE A 133 -6.96 -16.24 -14.63
CA PHE A 133 -6.32 -16.03 -13.33
C PHE A 133 -4.79 -16.17 -13.39
N SER A 134 -4.30 -17.06 -14.25
CA SER A 134 -2.86 -17.25 -14.52
C SER A 134 -2.17 -16.03 -15.12
N ASP A 135 -2.93 -15.12 -15.74
CA ASP A 135 -2.37 -13.91 -16.39
C ASP A 135 -2.04 -12.81 -15.35
N MET A 136 -2.52 -12.97 -14.11
CA MET A 136 -2.12 -12.08 -13.01
C MET A 136 -0.68 -12.35 -12.57
N THR A 137 -0.03 -11.33 -11.99
CA THR A 137 1.26 -11.54 -11.31
C THR A 137 1.12 -12.53 -10.15
N THR A 138 2.20 -13.22 -9.81
CA THR A 138 2.23 -14.23 -8.72
C THR A 138 1.70 -13.67 -7.39
N THR A 139 1.98 -12.40 -7.11
CA THR A 139 1.50 -11.69 -5.91
C THR A 139 -0.01 -11.49 -5.93
N LEU A 140 -0.58 -11.09 -7.07
CA LEU A 140 -2.03 -10.92 -7.21
C LEU A 140 -2.77 -12.26 -7.20
N GLN A 141 -2.17 -13.32 -7.77
CA GLN A 141 -2.70 -14.67 -7.65
C GLN A 141 -2.78 -15.12 -6.19
N LYS A 142 -1.72 -14.92 -5.40
CA LYS A 142 -1.75 -15.21 -3.96
C LYS A 142 -2.83 -14.42 -3.22
N ARG A 143 -2.96 -13.12 -3.54
CA ARG A 143 -3.94 -12.22 -2.92
C ARG A 143 -5.39 -12.62 -3.22
N TYR A 144 -5.69 -12.97 -4.46
CA TYR A 144 -7.06 -13.23 -4.93
C TYR A 144 -7.39 -14.72 -5.06
N LYS A 145 -6.57 -15.61 -4.48
CA LYS A 145 -6.81 -17.05 -4.46
C LYS A 145 -8.21 -17.40 -3.91
N GLY A 146 -8.97 -18.17 -4.68
CA GLY A 146 -10.34 -18.59 -4.35
C GLY A 146 -11.41 -17.54 -4.65
N TYR A 147 -11.10 -16.50 -5.41
CA TYR A 147 -12.08 -15.63 -6.04
C TYR A 147 -12.17 -15.97 -7.54
N GLU A 148 -13.38 -16.14 -8.05
CA GLU A 148 -13.65 -16.52 -9.45
C GLU A 148 -14.49 -15.47 -10.18
N PRO A 149 -14.02 -14.21 -10.31
CA PRO A 149 -14.66 -13.24 -11.18
C PRO A 149 -14.41 -13.61 -12.66
N ARG A 150 -15.18 -12.98 -13.55
CA ARG A 150 -14.76 -12.88 -14.95
C ARG A 150 -13.59 -11.91 -15.04
N PHE A 151 -12.44 -12.41 -15.48
CA PHE A 151 -11.22 -11.63 -15.59
C PHE A 151 -11.13 -10.97 -16.96
N TYR A 152 -10.73 -9.71 -16.96
CA TYR A 152 -10.49 -8.95 -18.16
C TYR A 152 -9.10 -8.35 -18.09
N LYS A 153 -8.50 -8.08 -19.24
CA LYS A 153 -7.26 -7.33 -19.34
C LYS A 153 -7.34 -6.27 -20.43
N ILE A 154 -6.50 -5.25 -20.28
CA ILE A 154 -6.15 -4.34 -21.37
C ILE A 154 -4.64 -4.45 -21.53
N ARG A 155 -4.19 -4.80 -22.74
CA ARG A 155 -2.80 -5.23 -23.00
C ARG A 155 -2.47 -6.41 -22.07
N GLU A 156 -1.35 -6.36 -21.36
CA GLU A 156 -0.92 -7.43 -20.46
C GLU A 156 -1.35 -7.26 -18.99
N MET A 157 -2.13 -6.23 -18.65
CA MET A 157 -2.55 -5.98 -17.27
C MET A 157 -3.98 -6.45 -17.02
N VAL A 158 -4.14 -7.40 -16.10
CA VAL A 158 -5.44 -7.89 -15.64
C VAL A 158 -6.05 -6.92 -14.63
N PHE A 159 -7.36 -6.68 -14.75
CA PHE A 159 -8.12 -5.91 -13.78
C PHE A 159 -8.28 -6.68 -12.46
N VAL A 160 -8.01 -6.02 -11.34
CA VAL A 160 -8.30 -6.61 -10.03
C VAL A 160 -9.80 -6.54 -9.73
N PRO A 161 -10.39 -7.62 -9.18
CA PRO A 161 -11.81 -7.64 -8.83
C PRO A 161 -12.12 -6.73 -7.63
N ILE A 162 -13.13 -5.86 -7.75
CA ILE A 162 -13.48 -4.87 -6.71
C ILE A 162 -13.90 -5.54 -5.40
N TYR A 163 -14.76 -6.56 -5.47
CA TYR A 163 -15.33 -7.24 -4.29
C TYR A 163 -14.37 -8.15 -3.53
N ALA A 164 -13.20 -8.44 -4.09
CA ALA A 164 -12.32 -9.50 -3.61
C ALA A 164 -11.46 -9.06 -2.42
N GLN A 165 -12.11 -8.80 -1.29
CA GLN A 165 -11.44 -8.56 -0.02
C GLN A 165 -12.11 -9.35 1.07
N ARG A 166 -11.33 -10.17 1.79
CA ARG A 166 -11.78 -10.85 3.01
C ARG A 166 -11.57 -9.94 4.22
N HIS A 167 -12.40 -10.13 5.24
CA HIS A 167 -12.17 -9.49 6.52
C HIS A 167 -10.80 -9.91 7.09
N LYS A 168 -10.00 -8.93 7.49
CA LYS A 168 -8.76 -9.13 8.23
C LYS A 168 -8.98 -8.65 9.66
N THR A 169 -8.85 -9.58 10.61
CA THR A 169 -8.99 -9.26 12.04
C THR A 169 -7.89 -8.27 12.44
N ASN A 170 -8.32 -7.12 12.96
CA ASN A 170 -7.42 -6.18 13.61
C ASN A 170 -7.29 -6.58 15.08
N LEU A 171 -6.07 -6.90 15.51
CA LEU A 171 -5.76 -7.17 16.90
C LEU A 171 -5.65 -5.85 17.67
N CYS A 172 -5.90 -5.91 18.97
CA CYS A 172 -5.73 -4.75 19.85
C CYS A 172 -4.26 -4.29 19.86
N PHE A 173 -4.05 -2.99 20.02
CA PHE A 173 -2.71 -2.45 20.24
C PHE A 173 -2.12 -3.01 21.55
N SER A 174 -0.81 -3.23 21.55
CA SER A 174 -0.08 -3.57 22.76
C SER A 174 -0.25 -2.45 23.80
N GLN A 175 -0.57 -2.83 25.04
CA GLN A 175 -0.75 -1.89 26.14
C GLN A 175 0.56 -1.22 26.57
N ASP A 176 1.71 -1.73 26.13
CA ASP A 176 3.00 -1.08 26.39
C ASP A 176 3.23 0.15 25.50
N ILE A 177 2.41 0.34 24.47
CA ILE A 177 2.47 1.51 23.59
C ILE A 177 1.62 2.60 24.23
N CYS A 178 2.28 3.65 24.74
CA CYS A 178 1.62 4.74 25.45
C CYS A 178 2.27 6.09 25.12
N ASN A 179 1.44 7.08 24.76
CA ASN A 179 1.91 8.44 24.44
C ASN A 179 2.43 9.19 25.68
N TYR A 180 2.02 8.79 26.88
CA TYR A 180 2.31 9.52 28.11
C TYR A 180 3.58 9.02 28.81
N THR A 181 4.02 7.78 28.57
CA THR A 181 5.27 7.25 29.13
C THR A 181 6.43 7.36 28.14
N ALA A 182 7.65 7.63 28.63
CA ALA A 182 8.84 7.72 27.77
C ALA A 182 9.11 6.40 27.02
N ASN A 183 9.02 5.26 27.72
CA ASN A 183 9.19 3.93 27.14
C ASN A 183 8.11 3.61 26.09
N GLY A 184 6.86 3.99 26.34
CA GLY A 184 5.77 3.84 25.39
C GLY A 184 5.95 4.69 24.14
N ARG A 185 6.33 5.97 24.31
CA ARG A 185 6.63 6.88 23.19
C ARG A 185 7.80 6.37 22.36
N ALA A 186 8.86 5.85 22.98
CA ALA A 186 10.01 5.31 22.26
C ALA A 186 9.62 4.19 21.28
N LYS A 187 8.67 3.32 21.66
CA LYS A 187 8.12 2.27 20.76
C LYS A 187 7.38 2.88 19.55
N ILE A 188 6.66 3.99 19.75
CA ILE A 188 5.98 4.73 18.68
C ILE A 188 7.03 5.36 17.75
N HIS A 189 7.97 6.13 18.30
CA HIS A 189 9.00 6.82 17.51
C HIS A 189 9.91 5.86 16.74
N LYS A 190 10.23 4.69 17.30
CA LYS A 190 10.97 3.62 16.59
C LYS A 190 10.24 3.14 15.32
N THR A 191 8.90 3.18 15.33
CA THR A 191 8.04 2.78 14.21
C THR A 191 7.79 3.94 13.24
N LEU A 192 7.89 5.19 13.72
CA LEU A 192 7.77 6.43 12.93
C LEU A 192 9.03 6.72 12.09
N LYS A 193 9.66 5.70 11.49
CA LYS A 193 10.61 5.94 10.40
C LYS A 193 9.82 6.50 9.22
N ALA A 194 9.79 7.82 9.13
CA ALA A 194 9.01 8.54 8.16
C ALA A 194 9.79 8.66 6.85
N ILE A 195 9.12 8.32 5.76
CA ILE A 195 9.55 8.63 4.41
C ILE A 195 9.00 10.00 4.08
N ASN A 196 9.79 10.87 3.47
CA ASN A 196 9.30 12.14 2.95
C ASN A 196 8.05 11.91 2.09
N LYS A 197 6.92 12.54 2.46
CA LYS A 197 5.61 12.31 1.83
C LYS A 197 5.60 12.67 0.34
N ASN A 198 6.32 13.72 -0.04
CA ASN A 198 6.39 14.17 -1.42
C ASN A 198 7.19 13.16 -2.25
N VAL A 199 8.32 12.68 -1.72
CA VAL A 199 9.12 11.62 -2.36
C VAL A 199 8.30 10.35 -2.50
N LEU A 200 7.66 9.87 -1.43
CA LEU A 200 6.82 8.67 -1.48
C LEU A 200 5.69 8.82 -2.52
N SER A 201 5.02 9.97 -2.54
CA SER A 201 3.99 10.22 -3.54
C SER A 201 4.54 10.25 -4.96
N TYR A 202 5.76 10.72 -5.19
CA TYR A 202 6.40 10.71 -6.50
C TYR A 202 6.73 9.28 -6.93
N VAL A 203 7.38 8.50 -6.06
CA VAL A 203 7.71 7.09 -6.31
C VAL A 203 6.46 6.27 -6.62
N MET A 204 5.37 6.48 -5.88
CA MET A 204 4.08 5.81 -6.09
C MET A 204 3.33 6.23 -7.36
N LYS A 205 3.71 7.32 -8.02
CA LYS A 205 3.06 7.79 -9.26
C LYS A 205 3.90 7.49 -10.51
N ASN A 206 5.21 7.30 -10.34
CA ASN A 206 6.16 7.20 -11.45
C ASN A 206 6.19 5.78 -12.06
N PHE A 207 5.20 5.39 -12.84
CA PHE A 207 5.20 4.08 -13.52
C PHE A 207 6.27 4.01 -14.62
N ILE A 208 7.03 2.92 -14.70
CA ILE A 208 8.08 2.70 -15.72
C ILE A 208 7.54 1.79 -16.84
N PRO A 209 7.27 2.31 -18.05
CA PRO A 209 6.60 1.55 -19.11
C PRO A 209 7.36 0.33 -19.62
N ASN A 210 8.69 0.40 -19.68
CA ASN A 210 9.55 -0.66 -20.24
C ASN A 210 9.96 -1.73 -19.21
N ARG A 211 9.23 -1.83 -18.10
CA ARG A 211 9.46 -2.80 -17.03
C ARG A 211 8.21 -3.62 -16.79
N THR A 212 8.38 -4.81 -16.21
CA THR A 212 7.24 -5.67 -15.88
C THR A 212 6.35 -5.01 -14.84
N ILE A 213 5.12 -5.51 -14.76
CA ILE A 213 4.14 -5.09 -13.75
C ILE A 213 4.68 -5.40 -12.36
N GLU A 214 5.24 -6.60 -12.19
CA GLU A 214 5.81 -7.07 -10.93
C GLU A 214 6.98 -6.18 -10.46
N TYR A 215 7.88 -5.78 -11.36
CA TYR A 215 8.94 -4.83 -11.04
C TYR A 215 8.40 -3.49 -10.54
N ASN A 216 7.40 -2.95 -11.25
CA ASN A 216 6.80 -1.65 -10.91
C ASN A 216 6.15 -1.66 -9.50
N ASP A 217 5.53 -2.77 -9.11
CA ASP A 217 4.93 -2.92 -7.78
C ASP A 217 5.98 -3.21 -6.69
N ASN A 218 6.93 -4.10 -6.96
CA ASN A 218 7.92 -4.54 -5.99
C ASN A 218 8.96 -3.45 -5.68
N ARG A 219 9.32 -2.59 -6.64
CA ARG A 219 10.25 -1.48 -6.38
C ARG A 219 9.69 -0.47 -5.37
N ILE A 220 8.39 -0.16 -5.44
CA ILE A 220 7.72 0.75 -4.51
C ILE A 220 7.68 0.10 -3.13
N SER A 221 7.31 -1.18 -3.08
CA SER A 221 7.30 -1.96 -1.84
C SER A 221 8.69 -2.00 -1.19
N ARG A 222 9.76 -2.15 -1.98
CA ARG A 222 11.14 -2.13 -1.51
C ARG A 222 11.57 -0.77 -1.00
N PHE A 223 11.24 0.29 -1.72
CA PHE A 223 11.50 1.67 -1.29
C PHE A 223 10.88 1.93 0.10
N ILE A 224 9.62 1.51 0.29
CA ILE A 224 8.89 1.65 1.56
C ILE A 224 9.54 0.82 2.66
N ALA A 225 9.85 -0.45 2.39
CA ALA A 225 10.45 -1.35 3.37
C ALA A 225 11.87 -0.91 3.81
N GLN A 226 12.57 -0.18 2.94
CA GLN A 226 13.86 0.44 3.24
C GLN A 226 13.75 1.84 3.84
N TYR A 227 12.54 2.29 4.17
CA TYR A 227 12.28 3.62 4.74
C TYR A 227 12.82 4.76 3.87
N GLY A 228 12.75 4.62 2.55
CA GLY A 228 13.25 5.63 1.60
C GLY A 228 14.75 5.88 1.73
N ARG A 229 15.52 4.87 2.15
CA ARG A 229 16.98 4.97 2.31
C ARG A 229 17.71 3.96 1.45
N CYS A 230 18.92 4.31 1.03
CA CYS A 230 19.83 3.39 0.37
C CYS A 230 20.11 2.18 1.26
N ALA A 231 19.96 0.97 0.72
CA ALA A 231 20.17 -0.25 1.50
C ALA A 231 21.61 -0.41 2.01
N VAL A 232 22.58 0.21 1.33
CA VAL A 232 24.01 0.13 1.66
C VAL A 232 24.40 1.34 2.50
N SER A 233 24.36 2.56 1.93
CA SER A 233 24.88 3.75 2.61
C SER A 233 23.96 4.30 3.71
N GLY A 234 22.66 3.95 3.71
CA GLY A 234 21.68 4.50 4.66
C GLY A 234 21.26 5.96 4.39
N ILE A 235 21.82 6.57 3.35
CA ILE A 235 21.47 7.92 2.85
C ILE A 235 19.97 7.94 2.51
N GLU A 236 19.29 9.01 2.93
CA GLU A 236 17.90 9.27 2.55
C GLU A 236 17.81 9.62 1.07
N LEU A 237 16.85 9.00 0.39
CA LEU A 237 16.67 9.11 -1.05
C LEU A 237 15.62 10.18 -1.36
N GLY A 238 15.97 11.07 -2.27
CA GLY A 238 15.10 12.06 -2.88
C GLY A 238 14.29 11.51 -4.06
N PHE A 239 13.96 12.40 -5.00
CA PHE A 239 13.09 12.08 -6.13
C PHE A 239 13.77 11.19 -7.17
N ASN A 240 15.02 11.52 -7.55
CA ASN A 240 15.70 10.96 -8.71
C ASN A 240 17.11 10.40 -8.41
N ASP A 241 17.56 10.46 -7.17
CA ASP A 241 18.91 10.06 -6.72
C ASP A 241 19.02 8.56 -6.37
N TRP A 242 18.10 7.74 -6.88
CA TRP A 242 18.03 6.33 -6.52
C TRP A 242 17.62 5.42 -7.68
N HIS A 243 18.11 4.19 -7.64
CA HIS A 243 17.77 3.13 -8.57
C HIS A 243 17.32 1.89 -7.81
N CYS A 244 16.30 1.21 -8.36
CA CYS A 244 15.97 -0.15 -7.93
C CYS A 244 16.86 -1.13 -8.69
N HIS A 245 17.66 -1.86 -7.94
CA HIS A 245 18.66 -2.78 -8.42
C HIS A 245 18.17 -4.22 -8.30
N HIS A 246 18.46 -5.03 -9.32
CA HIS A 246 18.34 -6.48 -9.24
C HIS A 246 19.62 -7.07 -8.67
N LYS A 247 19.54 -7.70 -7.49
CA LYS A 247 20.64 -8.43 -6.85
C LYS A 247 21.27 -9.43 -7.82
N ASN A 248 20.46 -10.33 -8.36
CA ASN A 248 20.79 -11.19 -9.48
C ASN A 248 20.32 -10.51 -10.78
N PRO A 249 21.22 -10.10 -11.68
CA PRO A 249 20.88 -9.30 -12.85
C PRO A 249 19.72 -9.87 -13.67
N TYR A 250 18.77 -9.02 -14.05
CA TYR A 250 17.54 -9.44 -14.74
C TYR A 250 17.79 -10.17 -16.06
N HIS A 251 18.85 -9.83 -16.81
CA HIS A 251 19.18 -10.52 -18.05
C HIS A 251 19.52 -12.00 -17.84
N LEU A 252 19.99 -12.37 -16.63
CA LEU A 252 20.30 -13.74 -16.23
C LEU A 252 19.11 -14.41 -15.54
N SER A 253 18.50 -13.73 -14.56
CA SER A 253 17.50 -14.32 -13.68
C SER A 253 16.07 -14.28 -14.24
N LYS A 254 15.76 -13.27 -15.06
CA LYS A 254 14.39 -12.89 -15.45
C LYS A 254 13.45 -12.75 -14.23
N ASP A 255 14.02 -12.41 -13.08
CA ASP A 255 13.33 -12.41 -11.78
C ASP A 255 13.12 -10.98 -11.27
N ASP A 256 11.87 -10.50 -11.34
CA ASP A 256 11.43 -9.22 -10.78
C ASP A 256 10.81 -9.36 -9.38
N SER A 257 10.98 -10.52 -8.73
CA SER A 257 10.45 -10.79 -7.41
C SER A 257 10.97 -9.81 -6.37
N TYR A 258 10.14 -9.54 -5.37
CA TYR A 258 10.49 -8.67 -4.26
C TYR A 258 11.86 -9.07 -3.66
N SER A 259 12.13 -10.35 -3.44
CA SER A 259 13.39 -10.91 -2.92
C SER A 259 14.63 -10.45 -3.68
N ASN A 260 14.54 -10.36 -5.01
CA ASN A 260 15.65 -10.01 -5.89
C ASN A 260 15.88 -8.50 -6.02
N LEU A 261 14.95 -7.66 -5.57
CA LEU A 261 15.07 -6.22 -5.67
C LEU A 261 15.67 -5.57 -4.42
N ILE A 262 16.44 -4.51 -4.62
CA ILE A 262 17.02 -3.67 -3.57
C ILE A 262 17.13 -2.22 -4.05
N VAL A 263 16.81 -1.25 -3.20
CA VAL A 263 16.88 0.18 -3.56
C VAL A 263 18.21 0.78 -3.12
N LEU A 264 18.90 1.46 -4.04
CA LEU A 264 20.23 2.04 -3.82
C LEU A 264 20.28 3.50 -4.25
N HIS A 265 21.08 4.31 -3.58
CA HIS A 265 21.45 5.64 -4.07
C HIS A 265 22.21 5.49 -5.40
N GLU A 266 22.05 6.44 -6.32
CA GLU A 266 22.63 6.39 -7.66
C GLU A 266 24.13 6.08 -7.65
N GLY A 267 24.90 6.79 -6.81
CA GLY A 267 26.35 6.57 -6.67
C GLY A 267 26.71 5.16 -6.20
N VAL A 268 25.93 4.60 -5.27
CA VAL A 268 26.12 3.22 -4.79
C VAL A 268 25.74 2.22 -5.89
N HIS A 269 24.64 2.46 -6.60
CA HIS A 269 24.23 1.60 -7.71
C HIS A 269 25.32 1.56 -8.80
N ARG A 270 25.92 2.71 -9.12
CA ARG A 270 27.07 2.79 -10.04
C ARG A 270 28.26 1.98 -9.52
N LEU A 271 28.59 2.11 -8.23
CA LEU A 271 29.64 1.31 -7.59
C LEU A 271 29.39 -0.20 -7.64
N VAL A 272 28.16 -0.70 -7.80
CA VAL A 272 27.95 -2.15 -7.98
C VAL A 272 28.44 -2.63 -9.35
N HIS A 273 28.32 -1.81 -10.39
CA HIS A 273 28.59 -2.20 -11.78
C HIS A 273 29.91 -1.71 -12.34
N LEU A 274 30.52 -0.69 -11.74
CA LEU A 274 31.79 -0.13 -12.21
C LEU A 274 32.93 -1.16 -12.13
N LYS A 275 33.79 -1.15 -13.15
CA LYS A 275 35.05 -1.93 -13.22
C LYS A 275 36.31 -1.05 -13.21
N ASP A 276 36.15 0.23 -13.54
CA ASP A 276 37.21 1.23 -13.59
C ASP A 276 37.67 1.59 -12.17
N ILE A 277 38.92 1.25 -11.85
CA ILE A 277 39.50 1.37 -10.51
C ILE A 277 39.57 2.84 -10.05
N ASP A 278 39.90 3.77 -10.94
CA ASP A 278 40.07 5.18 -10.58
C ASP A 278 38.71 5.83 -10.27
N LYS A 279 37.69 5.50 -11.07
CA LYS A 279 36.31 5.94 -10.79
C LYS A 279 35.75 5.33 -9.51
N ILE A 280 36.09 4.07 -9.22
CA ILE A 280 35.71 3.40 -7.98
C ILE A 280 36.30 4.14 -6.78
N LYS A 281 37.60 4.45 -6.80
CA LYS A 281 38.27 5.20 -5.71
C LYS A 281 37.63 6.57 -5.50
N SER A 282 37.37 7.31 -6.57
CA SER A 282 36.71 8.62 -6.52
C SER A 282 35.32 8.55 -5.86
N LEU A 283 34.48 7.59 -6.27
CA LEU A 283 33.13 7.43 -5.69
C LEU A 283 33.14 6.91 -4.26
N LEU A 284 34.08 6.04 -3.89
CA LEU A 284 34.23 5.58 -2.50
C LEU A 284 34.63 6.73 -1.57
N ASN A 285 35.52 7.61 -2.01
CA ASN A 285 35.91 8.80 -1.26
C ASN A 285 34.74 9.76 -1.08
N ALA A 286 33.90 9.94 -2.10
CA ALA A 286 32.71 10.79 -2.02
C ALA A 286 31.63 10.23 -1.08
N LEU A 287 31.42 8.90 -1.07
CA LEU A 287 30.36 8.26 -0.29
C LEU A 287 30.76 7.92 1.15
N GLN A 288 32.06 7.92 1.46
CA GLN A 288 32.62 7.66 2.79
C GLN A 288 32.01 6.42 3.47
N LEU A 289 31.94 5.31 2.73
CA LEU A 289 31.34 4.07 3.23
C LEU A 289 32.18 3.43 4.34
N ASN A 290 31.54 3.01 5.43
CA ASN A 290 32.18 2.24 6.49
C ASN A 290 32.38 0.76 6.10
N ASN A 291 33.13 0.00 6.90
CA ASN A 291 33.50 -1.39 6.57
C ASN A 291 32.27 -2.30 6.34
N LYS A 292 31.24 -2.21 7.20
CA LYS A 292 30.00 -2.99 7.03
C LYS A 292 29.25 -2.63 5.74
N GLN A 293 29.30 -1.36 5.34
CA GLN A 293 28.69 -0.90 4.09
C GLN A 293 29.48 -1.40 2.88
N LYS A 294 30.81 -1.43 2.96
CA LYS A 294 31.67 -2.00 1.91
C LYS A 294 31.45 -3.50 1.74
N GLU A 295 31.33 -4.26 2.83
CA GLU A 295 30.98 -5.69 2.79
C GLU A 295 29.67 -5.91 2.02
N LYS A 296 28.62 -5.15 2.36
CA LYS A 296 27.32 -5.25 1.68
C LYS A 296 27.38 -4.83 0.21
N LEU A 297 28.19 -3.82 -0.12
CA LEU A 297 28.45 -3.44 -1.52
C LEU A 297 29.12 -4.61 -2.27
N ASN A 298 30.12 -5.24 -1.66
CA ASN A 298 30.85 -6.37 -2.24
C ASN A 298 29.97 -7.61 -2.44
N GLU A 299 29.03 -7.88 -1.54
CA GLU A 299 28.02 -8.93 -1.73
C GLU A 299 27.20 -8.69 -3.01
N LEU A 300 26.76 -7.44 -3.25
CA LEU A 300 26.01 -7.07 -4.46
C LEU A 300 26.89 -7.16 -5.72
N ARG A 301 28.16 -6.72 -5.63
CA ARG A 301 29.13 -6.83 -6.73
C ARG A 301 29.35 -8.28 -7.13
N LYS A 302 29.53 -9.18 -6.16
CA LYS A 302 29.66 -10.63 -6.40
C LYS A 302 28.41 -11.21 -7.06
N GLN A 303 27.20 -10.84 -6.62
CA GLN A 303 25.95 -11.29 -7.25
C GLN A 303 25.82 -10.82 -8.71
N CYS A 304 26.42 -9.68 -9.04
CA CYS A 304 26.55 -9.19 -10.41
C CYS A 304 27.75 -9.75 -11.18
N LYS A 305 28.48 -10.74 -10.64
CA LYS A 305 29.71 -11.31 -11.21
C LYS A 305 30.81 -10.26 -11.45
N ASN A 306 30.96 -9.34 -10.49
CA ASN A 306 31.97 -8.29 -10.50
C ASN A 306 32.94 -8.47 -9.31
N ASP A 307 34.17 -7.95 -9.46
CA ASP A 307 35.23 -8.11 -8.46
C ASP A 307 34.95 -7.27 -7.20
N THR A 308 35.42 -7.72 -6.05
CA THR A 308 35.29 -6.98 -4.79
C THR A 308 36.23 -5.77 -4.75
N ILE A 309 35.83 -4.76 -3.98
CA ILE A 309 36.62 -3.56 -3.70
C ILE A 309 37.00 -3.49 -2.23
#